data_AF-A0A2A2S1L9-F1
#
_entry.id   AF-A0A2A2S1L9-F1
#
_cell.length_a   1.000
_cell.length_b   1.000
_cell.length_c   1.000
_cell.angle_alpha   90.00
_cell.angle_beta   90.00
_cell.angle_gamma   90.00
#
_symmetry.space_group_name_H-M   'P 1'
#
loop_
_entity.id
_entity.type
_entity.pdbx_description
1 polymer ?
#
loop_
_entity_poly.entity_id
_entity_poly.type
_entity_poly.pdbx_seq_one_letter_code
_entity_poly.pdbx_strand_id
1 'polypeptide(L)'
;MSLKKTRTDKSDAQYVLQKVQPALLGLMDGSVSTLAPLFAAAGLTHQAHKAFFVGLAASLGAGISMGLAEALSDDGKVTGRGSPVSRGIITGVATTIGGMLHTLPFLISDISSALHLAYGVVAIELVVIAMIRYKFMKSPLWSTILQVIVGGAIVFFLGVWLGKLGISD
;
A
#
# COMPACT_ATOMS: atom_id res chain seq x y z
N MET A 1 20.75 31.80 -16.06
CA MET A 1 20.40 30.36 -16.23
C MET A 1 20.57 29.53 -14.95
N SER A 2 21.59 29.80 -14.10
CA SER A 2 21.88 29.05 -12.86
C SER A 2 20.79 29.15 -11.75
N LEU A 3 20.32 30.35 -11.41
CA LEU A 3 19.32 30.54 -10.32
C LEU A 3 17.94 29.92 -10.58
N LYS A 4 17.53 29.83 -11.85
CA LYS A 4 16.24 29.22 -12.24
C LYS A 4 16.29 27.71 -12.05
N LYS A 5 17.41 27.07 -12.42
CA LYS A 5 17.66 25.64 -12.23
C LYS A 5 17.66 25.25 -10.75
N THR A 6 18.34 26.02 -9.89
CA THR A 6 18.39 25.76 -8.44
C THR A 6 17.02 25.92 -7.75
N ARG A 7 16.15 26.80 -8.23
CA ARG A 7 14.77 26.95 -7.71
C ARG A 7 13.88 25.77 -8.12
N THR A 8 13.99 25.30 -9.36
CA THR A 8 13.25 24.14 -9.86
C THR A 8 13.66 22.86 -9.13
N ASP A 9 14.97 22.63 -8.94
CA ASP A 9 15.45 21.45 -8.21
C ASP A 9 14.95 21.43 -6.74
N LYS A 10 14.84 22.61 -6.09
CA LYS A 10 14.28 22.73 -4.73
C LYS A 10 12.76 22.52 -4.70
N SER A 11 12.01 23.01 -5.69
CA SER A 11 10.55 22.77 -5.76
C SER A 11 10.24 21.30 -6.01
N ASP A 12 11.04 20.64 -6.85
CA ASP A 12 10.85 19.23 -7.18
C ASP A 12 11.17 18.34 -5.96
N ALA A 13 12.24 18.65 -5.23
CA ALA A 13 12.57 17.96 -3.98
C ALA A 13 11.48 18.13 -2.91
N GLN A 14 10.93 19.33 -2.77
CA GLN A 14 9.82 19.60 -1.85
C GLN A 14 8.54 18.86 -2.25
N TYR A 15 8.19 18.84 -3.54
CA TYR A 15 7.04 18.09 -4.03
C TYR A 15 7.18 16.60 -3.72
N VAL A 16 8.35 16.03 -3.99
CA VAL A 16 8.64 14.63 -3.69
C VAL A 16 8.53 14.35 -2.19
N LEU A 17 9.13 15.18 -1.35
CA LEU A 17 9.13 15.03 0.10
C LEU A 17 7.73 15.16 0.72
N GLN A 18 6.92 16.10 0.24
CA GLN A 18 5.66 16.47 0.88
C GLN A 18 4.44 15.74 0.32
N LYS A 19 4.54 15.20 -0.91
CA LYS A 19 3.40 14.57 -1.61
C LYS A 19 3.71 13.14 -2.02
N VAL A 20 4.83 12.93 -2.72
CA VAL A 20 5.15 11.62 -3.29
C VAL A 20 5.55 10.61 -2.21
N GLN A 21 6.39 11.01 -1.25
CA GLN A 21 6.82 10.12 -0.16
C GLN A 21 5.65 9.67 0.72
N PRO A 22 4.79 10.57 1.25
CA PRO A 22 3.62 10.16 2.03
C PRO A 22 2.69 9.23 1.24
N ALA A 23 2.43 9.55 -0.04
CA ALA A 23 1.57 8.71 -0.89
C ALA A 23 2.17 7.32 -1.13
N LEU A 24 3.47 7.25 -1.43
CA LEU A 24 4.15 5.99 -1.67
C LEU A 24 4.24 5.13 -0.41
N LEU A 25 4.49 5.76 0.75
CA LEU A 25 4.45 5.10 2.05
C LEU A 25 3.07 4.49 2.31
N GLY A 26 2.01 5.27 2.08
CA GLY A 26 0.64 4.80 2.25
C GLY A 26 0.31 3.65 1.31
N LEU A 27 0.56 3.80 0.00
CA LEU A 27 0.34 2.75 -1.00
C LEU A 27 1.05 1.45 -0.63
N MET A 28 2.31 1.51 -0.18
CA MET A 28 3.07 0.34 0.25
C MET A 28 2.44 -0.34 1.46
N ASP A 29 2.09 0.43 2.49
CA ASP A 29 1.48 -0.11 3.69
C ASP A 29 0.13 -0.77 3.39
N GLY A 30 -0.74 -0.07 2.66
CA GLY A 30 -2.04 -0.57 2.26
C GLY A 30 -1.93 -1.83 1.41
N SER A 31 -1.08 -1.81 0.38
CA SER A 31 -0.98 -2.93 -0.56
C SER A 31 -0.39 -4.19 0.08
N VAL A 32 0.42 -4.07 1.13
CA VAL A 32 1.10 -5.21 1.76
C VAL A 32 0.37 -5.68 3.02
N SER A 33 0.01 -4.78 3.93
CA SER A 33 -0.52 -5.14 5.26
C SER A 33 -1.90 -5.81 5.19
N THR A 34 -2.71 -5.52 4.16
CA THR A 34 -4.06 -6.06 4.02
C THR A 34 -4.10 -7.43 3.32
N LEU A 35 -3.02 -7.86 2.67
CA LEU A 35 -2.97 -9.14 1.96
C LEU A 35 -3.21 -10.32 2.91
N ALA A 36 -2.50 -10.34 4.04
CA ALA A 36 -2.59 -11.44 5.00
C ALA A 36 -4.02 -11.67 5.51
N PRO A 37 -4.70 -10.67 6.11
CA PRO A 37 -6.07 -10.88 6.61
C PRO A 37 -7.06 -11.19 5.49
N LEU A 38 -6.94 -10.56 4.30
CA LEU A 38 -7.82 -10.82 3.17
C LEU A 38 -7.72 -12.26 2.65
N PHE A 39 -6.51 -12.73 2.33
CA PHE A 39 -6.31 -14.07 1.78
C PHE A 39 -6.52 -15.17 2.82
N ALA A 40 -6.26 -14.88 4.11
CA ALA A 40 -6.65 -15.77 5.19
C ALA A 40 -8.18 -15.92 5.25
N ALA A 41 -8.92 -14.80 5.25
CA ALA A 41 -10.39 -14.85 5.27
C ALA A 41 -10.98 -15.54 4.02
N ALA A 42 -10.41 -15.28 2.84
CA ALA A 42 -10.80 -15.95 1.60
C ALA A 42 -10.60 -17.48 1.69
N GLY A 43 -9.45 -17.91 2.22
CA GLY A 43 -9.12 -19.32 2.43
C GLY A 43 -10.04 -19.98 3.46
N LEU A 44 -10.23 -19.36 4.63
CA LEU A 44 -11.02 -19.94 5.72
C LEU A 44 -12.51 -20.03 5.41
N THR A 45 -13.06 -19.00 4.76
CA THR A 45 -14.51 -18.89 4.60
C THR A 45 -15.01 -19.46 3.29
N HIS A 46 -14.13 -19.56 2.29
CA HIS A 46 -14.46 -19.84 0.89
C HIS A 46 -15.61 -18.95 0.34
N GLN A 47 -15.80 -17.76 0.91
CA GLN A 47 -16.88 -16.84 0.57
C GLN A 47 -16.29 -15.47 0.19
N ALA A 48 -16.39 -15.13 -1.10
CA ALA A 48 -15.77 -13.93 -1.64
C ALA A 48 -16.21 -12.65 -0.92
N HIS A 49 -17.52 -12.46 -0.72
CA HIS A 49 -18.06 -11.28 -0.04
C HIS A 49 -17.59 -11.15 1.42
N LYS A 50 -17.38 -12.27 2.14
CA LYS A 50 -16.81 -12.20 3.49
C LYS A 50 -15.36 -11.71 3.46
N ALA A 51 -14.57 -12.22 2.52
CA ALA A 51 -13.21 -11.74 2.31
C ALA A 51 -13.20 -10.26 1.91
N PHE A 52 -14.11 -9.82 1.03
CA PHE A 52 -14.27 -8.41 0.67
C PHE A 52 -14.46 -7.50 1.89
N PHE A 53 -15.38 -7.84 2.80
CA PHE A 53 -15.61 -7.03 4.00
C PHE A 53 -14.41 -7.03 4.96
N VAL A 54 -13.67 -8.14 5.05
CA VAL A 54 -12.41 -8.18 5.81
C VAL A 54 -11.35 -7.28 5.19
N GLY A 55 -11.17 -7.35 3.86
CA GLY A 55 -10.23 -6.47 3.14
C GLY A 55 -10.61 -5.00 3.23
N LEU A 56 -11.91 -4.69 3.14
CA LEU A 56 -12.44 -3.33 3.30
C LEU A 56 -12.16 -2.80 4.71
N ALA A 57 -12.46 -3.60 5.74
CA ALA A 57 -12.20 -3.23 7.14
C ALA A 57 -10.70 -3.03 7.39
N ALA A 58 -9.85 -3.93 6.89
CA ALA A 58 -8.40 -3.82 7.00
C ALA A 58 -7.87 -2.55 6.29
N SER A 59 -8.34 -2.26 5.08
CA SER A 59 -7.91 -1.10 4.29
C SER A 59 -8.31 0.24 4.91
N LEU A 60 -9.54 0.33 5.44
CA LEU A 60 -10.03 1.53 6.12
C LEU A 60 -9.32 1.72 7.46
N GLY A 61 -9.18 0.64 8.25
CA GLY A 61 -8.49 0.68 9.54
C GLY A 61 -7.02 1.08 9.39
N ALA A 62 -6.30 0.46 8.44
CA ALA A 62 -4.93 0.81 8.10
C ALA A 62 -4.83 2.26 7.63
N GLY A 63 -5.72 2.72 6.75
CA GLY A 63 -5.71 4.10 6.26
C GLY A 63 -5.89 5.16 7.34
N ILE A 64 -6.83 4.95 8.26
CA ILE A 64 -7.02 5.84 9.41
C ILE A 64 -5.77 5.82 10.30
N SER A 65 -5.27 4.63 10.65
CA SER A 65 -4.10 4.46 11.52
C SER A 65 -2.86 5.14 10.94
N MET A 66 -2.53 4.85 9.68
CA MET A 66 -1.37 5.39 8.99
C MET A 66 -1.48 6.90 8.75
N GLY A 67 -2.67 7.40 8.40
CA GLY A 67 -2.90 8.83 8.22
C GLY A 67 -2.69 9.61 9.52
N LEU A 68 -3.17 9.09 10.65
CA LEU A 68 -2.92 9.68 11.96
C LEU A 68 -1.44 9.58 12.35
N ALA A 69 -0.80 8.43 12.14
CA ALA A 69 0.62 8.23 12.44
C ALA A 69 1.51 9.22 11.68
N GLU A 70 1.25 9.45 10.39
CA GLU A 70 2.00 10.42 9.58
C GLU A 70 1.68 11.88 9.97
N ALA A 71 0.43 12.20 10.32
CA ALA A 71 0.08 13.55 10.77
C ALA A 71 0.75 13.89 12.11
N LEU A 72 0.91 12.89 12.98
CA LEU A 72 1.53 13.04 14.30
C LEU A 72 3.06 12.90 14.27
N SER A 73 3.66 12.53 13.13
CA SER A 73 5.10 12.25 13.05
C SER A 73 5.97 13.48 13.30
N ASP A 74 5.58 14.63 12.76
CA ASP A 74 6.28 15.91 12.90
C ASP A 74 5.42 17.07 12.36
N ASP A 75 5.63 18.29 12.88
CA ASP A 75 4.91 19.51 12.45
C ASP A 75 5.47 20.16 11.17
N GLY A 76 6.49 19.55 10.55
CA GLY A 76 7.11 20.03 9.32
C GLY A 76 8.07 21.21 9.48
N LYS A 77 8.17 21.86 10.64
CA LYS A 77 9.00 23.07 10.82
C LYS A 77 10.50 22.78 10.76
N VAL A 78 10.91 21.65 11.33
CA VAL A 78 12.32 21.22 11.36
C VAL A 78 12.66 20.35 10.15
N THR A 79 11.75 19.47 9.74
CA THR A 79 11.98 18.46 8.70
C THR A 79 11.78 19.00 7.28
N GLY A 80 11.09 20.14 7.12
CA GLY A 80 10.71 20.66 5.80
C GLY A 80 9.64 19.83 5.08
N ARG A 81 9.05 18.83 5.76
CA ARG A 81 8.02 17.93 5.21
C ARG A 81 6.64 18.61 5.09
N GLY A 82 6.52 19.90 5.37
CA GLY A 82 5.29 20.67 5.15
C GLY A 82 4.16 20.28 6.11
N SER A 83 2.92 20.59 5.73
CA SER A 83 1.75 20.47 6.61
C SER A 83 1.50 19.03 7.09
N PRO A 84 1.49 18.75 8.41
CA PRO A 84 1.22 17.42 8.96
C PRO A 84 -0.13 16.87 8.52
N VAL A 85 -1.18 17.70 8.57
CA VAL A 85 -2.54 17.31 8.16
C VAL A 85 -2.57 16.92 6.69
N SER A 86 -1.91 17.68 5.80
CA SER A 86 -1.85 17.32 4.39
C SER A 86 -1.15 15.98 4.17
N ARG A 87 -0.04 15.72 4.88
CA ARG A 87 0.66 14.43 4.74
C ARG A 87 -0.17 13.28 5.26
N GLY A 88 -0.80 13.45 6.42
CA GLY A 88 -1.69 12.45 7.00
C GLY A 88 -2.85 12.07 6.08
N ILE A 89 -3.52 13.06 5.47
CA ILE A 89 -4.58 12.80 4.47
C ILE A 89 -4.02 12.02 3.27
N ILE A 90 -2.87 12.45 2.74
CA ILE A 90 -2.26 11.79 1.58
C ILE A 90 -1.90 10.34 1.90
N THR A 91 -1.23 10.10 3.02
CA THR A 91 -0.85 8.76 3.46
C THR A 91 -2.08 7.90 3.71
N GLY A 92 -3.06 8.40 4.48
CA GLY A 92 -4.24 7.62 4.82
C GLY A 92 -5.07 7.22 3.60
N VAL A 93 -5.31 8.15 2.68
CA VAL A 93 -6.01 7.86 1.42
C VAL A 93 -5.22 6.87 0.56
N ALA A 94 -3.90 7.08 0.45
CA ALA A 94 -3.04 6.18 -0.30
C ALA A 94 -3.02 4.76 0.29
N THR A 95 -3.00 4.61 1.62
CA THR A 95 -3.12 3.32 2.31
C THR A 95 -4.45 2.65 2.04
N THR A 96 -5.57 3.38 2.15
CA THR A 96 -6.88 2.81 1.83
C THR A 96 -6.94 2.37 0.36
N ILE A 97 -6.47 3.18 -0.58
CA ILE A 97 -6.44 2.81 -2.01
C ILE A 97 -5.57 1.57 -2.22
N GLY A 98 -4.36 1.53 -1.63
CA GLY A 98 -3.45 0.40 -1.74
C GLY A 98 -4.07 -0.92 -1.25
N GLY A 99 -4.83 -0.89 -0.15
CA GLY A 99 -5.52 -2.08 0.36
C GLY A 99 -6.78 -2.45 -0.44
N MET A 100 -7.47 -1.46 -1.00
CA MET A 100 -8.75 -1.70 -1.66
C MET A 100 -8.60 -2.32 -3.05
N LEU A 101 -7.57 -1.97 -3.80
CA LEU A 101 -7.41 -2.39 -5.20
C LEU A 101 -7.45 -3.94 -5.35
N HIS A 102 -6.66 -4.70 -4.58
CA HIS A 102 -6.71 -6.16 -4.55
C HIS A 102 -7.87 -6.75 -3.72
N THR A 103 -8.60 -5.92 -2.99
CA THR A 103 -9.85 -6.32 -2.30
C THR A 103 -11.05 -6.30 -3.26
N LEU A 104 -11.10 -5.39 -4.23
CA LEU A 104 -12.22 -5.24 -5.16
C LEU A 104 -12.62 -6.52 -5.94
N PRO A 105 -11.69 -7.40 -6.38
CA PRO A 105 -12.05 -8.65 -7.05
C PRO A 105 -12.98 -9.56 -6.23
N PHE A 106 -12.98 -9.44 -4.90
CA PHE A 106 -13.84 -10.21 -4.01
C PHE A 106 -15.31 -9.77 -3.99
N LEU A 107 -15.67 -8.72 -4.75
CA LEU A 107 -17.08 -8.43 -5.10
C LEU A 107 -17.67 -9.47 -6.06
N ILE A 108 -16.82 -10.23 -6.76
CA ILE A 108 -17.23 -11.33 -7.63
C ILE A 108 -17.56 -12.54 -6.74
N SER A 109 -18.77 -13.08 -6.88
CA SER A 109 -19.24 -14.18 -6.02
C SER A 109 -18.47 -15.48 -6.19
N ASP A 110 -17.93 -15.74 -7.39
CA ASP A 110 -17.10 -16.91 -7.64
C ASP A 110 -15.71 -16.73 -7.03
N ILE A 111 -15.42 -17.52 -5.99
CA ILE A 111 -14.19 -17.39 -5.21
C ILE A 111 -12.92 -17.69 -6.03
N SER A 112 -13.00 -18.62 -6.97
CA SER A 112 -11.87 -18.96 -7.84
C SER A 112 -11.50 -17.79 -8.74
N SER A 113 -12.49 -17.21 -9.43
CA SER A 113 -12.31 -16.04 -10.29
C SER A 113 -11.82 -14.83 -9.49
N ALA A 114 -12.40 -14.59 -8.31
CA ALA A 114 -11.98 -13.51 -7.41
C ALA A 114 -10.51 -13.65 -7.00
N LEU A 115 -10.06 -14.85 -6.63
CA LEU A 115 -8.67 -15.12 -6.25
C LEU A 115 -7.70 -14.90 -7.42
N HIS A 116 -7.98 -15.46 -8.60
CA HIS A 116 -7.09 -15.29 -9.76
C HIS A 116 -6.95 -13.82 -10.16
N LEU A 117 -8.05 -13.07 -10.15
CA LEU A 117 -8.04 -11.63 -10.42
C LEU A 117 -7.28 -10.87 -9.32
N ALA A 118 -7.50 -11.19 -8.04
CA ALA A 118 -6.77 -10.57 -6.93
C ALA A 118 -5.27 -10.82 -7.04
N TYR A 119 -4.82 -12.02 -7.39
CA TYR A 119 -3.39 -12.31 -7.61
C TYR A 119 -2.81 -11.47 -8.74
N GLY A 120 -3.54 -11.32 -9.84
CA GLY A 120 -3.14 -10.45 -10.95
C GLY A 120 -3.04 -8.98 -10.54
N VAL A 121 -4.02 -8.49 -9.77
CA VAL A 121 -4.01 -7.12 -9.23
C VAL A 121 -2.81 -6.90 -8.31
N VAL A 122 -2.54 -7.80 -7.36
CA VAL A 122 -1.38 -7.70 -6.45
C VAL A 122 -0.07 -7.64 -7.23
N ALA A 123 0.12 -8.49 -8.24
CA ALA A 123 1.33 -8.45 -9.07
C ALA A 123 1.50 -7.09 -9.76
N ILE A 124 0.43 -6.53 -10.32
CA ILE A 124 0.45 -5.22 -10.98
C ILE A 124 0.70 -4.10 -9.95
N GLU A 125 0.02 -4.12 -8.80
CA GLU A 125 0.20 -3.15 -7.71
C GLU A 125 1.66 -3.06 -7.26
N LEU A 126 2.28 -4.20 -6.93
CA LEU A 126 3.65 -4.24 -6.42
C LEU A 126 4.66 -3.74 -7.48
N VAL A 127 4.44 -4.08 -8.76
CA VAL A 127 5.26 -3.57 -9.87
C VAL A 127 5.09 -2.06 -10.03
N VAL A 128 3.85 -1.56 -10.04
CA VAL A 128 3.56 -0.13 -10.16
C VAL A 128 4.17 0.66 -9.00
N ILE A 129 4.02 0.19 -7.76
CA ILE A 129 4.61 0.79 -6.57
C ILE A 129 6.14 0.82 -6.67
N ALA A 130 6.76 -0.29 -7.09
CA ALA A 130 8.20 -0.35 -7.29
C ALA A 130 8.68 0.63 -8.38
N MET A 131 7.95 0.77 -9.49
CA MET A 131 8.26 1.73 -10.56
C MET A 131 8.12 3.19 -10.08
N ILE A 132 7.06 3.51 -9.32
CA ILE A 132 6.89 4.85 -8.74
C ILE A 132 8.04 5.15 -7.78
N ARG A 133 8.39 4.21 -6.89
CA ARG A 133 9.51 4.37 -5.96
C ARG A 133 10.81 4.58 -6.71
N TYR A 134 11.11 3.78 -7.74
CA TYR A 134 12.31 3.95 -8.55
C TYR A 134 12.38 5.34 -9.20
N LYS A 135 11.28 5.77 -9.84
CA LYS A 135 11.21 7.04 -10.56
C LYS A 135 11.43 8.25 -9.65
N PHE A 136 10.83 8.25 -8.45
CA PHE A 136 10.83 9.44 -7.60
C PHE A 136 11.85 9.41 -6.46
N MET A 137 12.21 8.24 -5.93
CA MET A 137 13.16 8.12 -4.81
C MET A 137 14.61 7.92 -5.26
N LYS A 138 14.87 7.77 -6.57
CA LYS A 138 16.22 7.49 -7.13
C LYS A 138 16.95 6.34 -6.42
N SER A 139 16.20 5.43 -5.81
CA SER A 139 16.72 4.25 -5.10
C SER A 139 17.20 3.23 -6.12
N PRO A 140 18.21 2.40 -5.83
CA PRO A 140 18.62 1.33 -6.74
C PRO A 140 17.42 0.40 -6.98
N LEU A 141 17.00 0.30 -8.25
CA LEU A 141 15.81 -0.41 -8.72
C LEU A 141 15.73 -1.83 -8.13
N TRP A 142 16.87 -2.51 -8.07
CA TRP A 142 16.99 -3.87 -7.55
C TRP A 142 16.61 -4.01 -6.06
N SER A 143 17.08 -3.11 -5.17
CA SER A 143 16.75 -3.21 -3.74
C SER A 143 15.29 -2.83 -3.47
N THR A 144 14.76 -1.91 -4.27
CA THR A 144 13.38 -1.46 -4.17
C THR A 144 12.40 -2.54 -4.58
N ILE A 145 12.66 -3.17 -5.73
CA ILE A 145 11.87 -4.29 -6.23
C ILE A 145 11.96 -5.46 -5.25
N LEU A 146 13.17 -5.82 -4.80
CA LEU A 146 13.32 -6.92 -3.83
C LEU A 146 12.55 -6.65 -2.54
N GLN A 147 12.65 -5.47 -1.94
CA GLN A 147 11.94 -5.19 -0.69
C GLN A 147 10.42 -5.26 -0.84
N VAL A 148 9.88 -4.64 -1.90
CA VAL A 148 8.43 -4.56 -2.13
C VAL A 148 7.87 -5.93 -2.52
N ILE A 149 8.53 -6.63 -3.44
CA ILE A 149 8.07 -7.93 -3.93
C ILE A 149 8.29 -9.01 -2.87
N VAL A 150 9.46 -9.09 -2.24
CA VAL A 150 9.74 -10.12 -1.22
C VAL A 150 8.89 -9.87 0.03
N GLY A 151 8.80 -8.62 0.50
CA GLY A 151 7.94 -8.26 1.62
C GLY A 151 6.47 -8.59 1.34
N GLY A 152 5.96 -8.17 0.18
CA GLY A 152 4.60 -8.49 -0.26
C GLY A 152 4.34 -9.99 -0.39
N ALA A 153 5.28 -10.73 -0.99
CA ALA A 153 5.19 -12.18 -1.14
C ALA A 153 5.14 -12.89 0.22
N ILE A 154 5.99 -12.51 1.18
CA ILE A 154 5.99 -13.10 2.53
C ILE A 154 4.62 -12.90 3.20
N VAL A 155 4.07 -11.69 3.19
CA VAL A 155 2.78 -11.39 3.81
C VAL A 155 1.63 -12.09 3.10
N PHE A 156 1.68 -12.16 1.77
CA PHE A 156 0.74 -12.93 0.96
C PHE A 156 0.75 -14.42 1.32
N PHE A 157 1.93 -15.04 1.36
CA PHE A 157 2.08 -16.45 1.73
C PHE A 157 1.61 -16.71 3.14
N LEU A 158 1.87 -15.79 4.08
CA LEU A 158 1.36 -15.87 5.43
C LEU A 158 -0.18 -15.92 5.45
N GLY A 159 -0.86 -15.06 4.67
CA GLY A 159 -2.31 -15.07 4.53
C GLY A 159 -2.85 -16.38 3.97
N VAL A 160 -2.28 -16.84 2.85
CA VAL A 160 -2.67 -18.12 2.23
C VAL A 160 -2.45 -19.30 3.17
N TRP A 161 -1.33 -19.31 3.90
CA TRP A 161 -0.98 -20.37 4.84
C TRP A 161 -1.93 -20.39 6.05
N LEU A 162 -2.19 -19.24 6.68
CA LEU A 162 -3.19 -19.13 7.76
C LEU A 162 -4.60 -19.51 7.28
N GLY A 163 -4.92 -19.17 6.03
CA GLY A 163 -6.16 -19.57 5.36
C GLY A 163 -6.32 -21.09 5.23
N LYS A 164 -5.21 -21.82 5.03
CA LYS A 164 -5.19 -23.29 4.96
C LYS A 164 -5.19 -23.95 6.34
N LEU A 165 -4.53 -23.34 7.33
CA LEU A 165 -4.41 -23.90 8.68
C LEU A 165 -5.73 -23.90 9.45
N GLY A 166 -6.59 -22.89 9.30
CA GLY A 166 -7.89 -22.93 9.99
C GLY A 166 -8.91 -23.88 9.34
N ILE A 167 -8.48 -24.70 8.37
CA ILE A 167 -9.25 -25.80 7.75
C ILE A 167 -8.82 -27.16 8.32
N SER A 168 -7.74 -27.26 9.12
CA SER A 168 -7.40 -28.52 9.78
C SER A 168 -8.32 -28.77 10.96
N ASP A 169 -9.27 -29.67 10.75
CA ASP A 169 -9.99 -30.44 11.77
C ASP A 169 -9.03 -31.21 12.69
#